data_AF-A0A6M3GRR6-F1
#
_entry.id   AF-A0A6M3GRR6-F1
#
_cell.length_a   1.000
_cell.length_b   1.000
_cell.length_c   1.000
_cell.angle_alpha   90.00
_cell.angle_beta   90.00
_cell.angle_gamma   90.00
#
_symmetry.space_group_name_H-M   'P 1'
#
loop_
_entity.id
_entity.type
_entity.pdbx_description
1 polymer ?
#
loop_
_entity_poly.entity_id
_entity_poly.type
_entity_poly.pdbx_seq_one_letter_code
_entity_poly.pdbx_strand_id
1 'polypeptide(L)'
;MTTQMTSWILLVALFGFFSGAYQASTGCKNCITLGKEEKAMFRAHSDACLASSSVQPKLVEAMLGGELSDDPALKRHVYCVLLKCKVISKDGKLQKTAVLGKMAARADARNATKVLEACADQGGETPEDVAWNVFRCGYDKKAVLFEYMPTNVGSDLENNSE
;
A
#
# COMPACT_ATOMS: atom_id res chain seq x y z
N MET A 1 64.07 -17.42 28.96
CA MET A 1 63.34 -16.15 29.15
C MET A 1 62.43 -15.97 27.95
N THR A 2 61.14 -15.94 28.22
CA THR A 2 60.02 -15.80 27.29
C THR A 2 59.91 -14.39 26.73
N THR A 3 59.14 -14.26 25.65
CA THR A 3 58.36 -13.08 25.23
C THR A 3 58.98 -12.21 24.13
N GLN A 4 58.47 -12.35 22.90
CA GLN A 4 57.88 -11.20 22.22
C GLN A 4 56.74 -11.64 21.30
N MET A 5 55.55 -11.62 21.90
CA MET A 5 54.25 -11.85 21.30
C MET A 5 53.88 -10.70 20.35
N THR A 6 53.30 -11.08 19.21
CA THR A 6 52.15 -10.44 18.55
C THR A 6 52.02 -8.91 18.67
N SER A 7 52.64 -8.19 17.73
CA SER A 7 52.52 -6.73 17.64
C SER A 7 51.94 -6.24 16.30
N TRP A 8 50.88 -6.87 15.77
CA TRP A 8 50.14 -6.35 14.60
C TRP A 8 48.62 -6.65 14.62
N ILE A 9 47.97 -6.72 15.81
CA ILE A 9 46.51 -6.92 15.91
C ILE A 9 45.76 -5.77 16.63
N LEU A 10 46.45 -4.69 17.04
CA LEU A 10 45.82 -3.60 17.81
C LEU A 10 45.66 -2.27 17.05
N LEU A 11 45.40 -2.30 15.74
CA LEU A 11 45.08 -1.08 14.96
C LEU A 11 43.88 -1.20 14.00
N VAL A 12 43.00 -2.20 14.18
CA VAL A 12 41.72 -2.28 13.44
C VAL A 12 40.50 -2.11 14.37
N ALA A 13 40.70 -2.01 15.68
CA ALA A 13 39.62 -1.89 16.67
C ALA A 13 39.16 -0.44 16.97
N LEU A 14 39.45 0.54 16.09
CA LEU A 14 38.94 1.92 16.19
C LEU A 14 38.34 2.47 14.88
N PHE A 15 38.10 1.62 13.87
CA PHE A 15 37.39 1.99 12.63
C PHE A 15 36.22 1.05 12.32
N GLY A 16 35.58 0.51 13.36
CA GLY A 16 34.38 -0.30 13.21
C GLY A 16 33.38 0.05 14.29
N PHE A 17 32.61 1.13 14.11
CA PHE A 17 31.24 1.31 14.65
C PHE A 17 30.64 2.68 14.25
N PHE A 18 30.68 3.02 12.96
CA PHE A 18 29.63 3.85 12.38
C PHE A 18 29.28 3.27 11.00
N SER A 19 29.00 1.96 10.97
CA SER A 19 27.90 1.50 10.14
C SER A 19 26.65 2.16 10.73
N GLY A 20 26.44 3.42 10.37
CA GLY A 20 25.12 4.01 10.46
C GLY A 20 24.19 2.99 9.84
N ALA A 21 23.22 2.51 10.61
CA ALA A 21 22.01 1.99 10.03
C ALA A 21 21.36 3.17 9.29
N TYR A 22 21.92 3.52 8.13
CA TYR A 22 21.08 3.90 7.01
C TYR A 22 20.28 2.63 6.76
N GLN A 23 19.15 2.52 7.45
CA GLN A 23 18.00 1.86 6.86
C GLN A 23 17.84 2.56 5.52
N ALA A 24 18.43 1.95 4.48
CA ALA A 24 17.90 2.11 3.15
C ALA A 24 16.49 1.54 3.27
N SER A 25 15.53 2.41 3.62
CA SER A 25 14.18 2.20 3.14
C SER A 25 14.39 2.08 1.63
N THR A 26 14.20 0.88 1.12
CA THR A 26 14.17 0.66 -0.32
C THR A 26 12.91 1.40 -0.75
N GLY A 27 13.05 2.72 -0.98
CA GLY A 27 11.95 3.61 -1.29
C GLY A 27 11.13 2.96 -2.37
N CYS A 28 9.87 2.66 -2.04
CA CYS A 28 9.01 1.94 -2.93
C CYS A 28 8.80 2.78 -4.18
N LYS A 29 9.51 2.42 -5.27
CA LYS A 29 9.55 3.22 -6.49
C LYS A 29 8.17 3.41 -7.12
N ASN A 30 7.21 2.55 -6.81
CA ASN A 30 5.88 2.58 -7.41
C ASN A 30 4.75 2.92 -6.43
N CYS A 31 5.05 3.22 -5.16
CA CYS A 31 4.02 3.40 -4.15
C CYS A 31 3.24 4.69 -4.34
N ILE A 32 1.93 4.59 -4.14
CA ILE A 32 1.05 5.75 -4.00
C ILE A 32 0.94 6.11 -2.52
N THR A 33 1.33 7.32 -2.15
CA THR A 33 1.14 7.85 -0.81
C THR A 33 -0.20 8.57 -0.75
N LEU A 34 -1.12 8.07 0.08
CA LEU A 34 -2.38 8.76 0.34
C LEU A 34 -2.16 9.88 1.36
N GLY A 35 -2.83 11.02 1.17
CA GLY A 35 -2.90 12.09 2.18
C GLY A 35 -3.80 11.71 3.37
N LYS A 36 -3.84 12.56 4.42
CA LYS A 36 -4.75 12.37 5.58
C LYS A 36 -6.22 12.33 5.14
N GLU A 37 -6.62 13.25 4.28
CA GLU A 37 -7.99 13.35 3.74
C GLU A 37 -8.38 12.13 2.92
N GLU A 38 -7.48 11.64 2.07
CA GLU A 38 -7.73 10.49 1.18
C GLU A 38 -7.90 9.20 1.98
N LYS A 39 -7.17 9.06 3.11
CA LYS A 39 -7.35 7.95 4.04
C LYS A 39 -8.69 8.02 4.76
N ALA A 40 -9.07 9.20 5.23
CA ALA A 40 -10.37 9.40 5.87
C ALA A 40 -11.52 9.07 4.90
N MET A 41 -11.41 9.52 3.64
CA MET A 41 -12.37 9.19 2.59
C MET A 41 -12.43 7.68 2.32
N PHE A 42 -11.27 7.02 2.19
CA PHE A 42 -11.21 5.58 1.97
C PHE A 42 -11.89 4.81 3.12
N ARG A 43 -11.59 5.17 4.38
CA ARG A 43 -12.21 4.55 5.56
C ARG A 43 -13.73 4.73 5.55
N ALA A 44 -14.21 5.96 5.33
CA ALA A 44 -15.63 6.23 5.25
C ALA A 44 -16.33 5.42 4.14
N HIS A 45 -15.67 5.22 2.99
CA HIS A 45 -16.20 4.36 1.93
C HIS A 45 -16.17 2.88 2.28
N SER A 46 -15.10 2.41 2.93
CA SER A 46 -14.98 1.05 3.47
C SER A 46 -16.11 0.75 4.46
N ASP A 47 -16.31 1.61 5.45
CA ASP A 47 -17.36 1.46 6.47
C ASP A 47 -18.76 1.40 5.82
N ALA A 48 -19.01 2.29 4.86
CA ALA A 48 -20.27 2.30 4.11
C ALA A 48 -20.48 1.06 3.23
N CYS A 49 -19.43 0.29 2.94
CA CYS A 49 -19.49 -0.90 2.11
C CYS A 49 -19.65 -2.21 2.90
N LEU A 50 -19.42 -2.20 4.22
CA LEU A 50 -19.51 -3.39 5.08
C LEU A 50 -20.88 -4.07 4.96
N ALA A 51 -21.96 -3.30 5.07
CA ALA A 51 -23.32 -3.81 5.02
C ALA A 51 -23.64 -4.43 3.65
N SER A 52 -23.32 -3.74 2.56
CA SER A 52 -23.64 -4.20 1.19
C SER A 52 -22.82 -5.40 0.74
N SER A 53 -21.57 -5.53 1.21
CA SER A 53 -20.73 -6.65 0.83
C SER A 53 -20.96 -7.89 1.70
N SER A 54 -21.51 -7.70 2.90
CA SER A 54 -21.62 -8.72 3.96
C SER A 54 -20.26 -9.32 4.33
N VAL A 55 -19.17 -8.56 4.16
CA VAL A 55 -17.82 -8.99 4.50
C VAL A 55 -17.65 -9.02 6.01
N GLN A 56 -16.91 -10.00 6.51
CA GLN A 56 -16.51 -10.01 7.92
C GLN A 56 -15.44 -8.94 8.15
N PRO A 57 -15.56 -8.09 9.20
CA PRO A 57 -14.57 -7.05 9.49
C PRO A 57 -13.14 -7.57 9.56
N LYS A 58 -12.93 -8.77 10.11
CA LYS A 58 -11.61 -9.42 10.19
C LYS A 58 -10.97 -9.68 8.83
N LEU A 59 -11.74 -9.98 7.79
CA LEU A 59 -11.20 -10.16 6.43
C LEU A 59 -10.76 -8.83 5.83
N VAL A 60 -11.46 -7.74 6.16
CA VAL A 60 -11.03 -6.39 5.78
C VAL A 60 -9.74 -6.05 6.52
N GLU A 61 -9.70 -6.21 7.85
CA GLU A 61 -8.49 -5.98 8.66
C GLU A 61 -7.28 -6.77 8.15
N ALA A 62 -7.45 -8.06 7.84
CA ALA A 62 -6.41 -8.90 7.26
C ALA A 62 -5.94 -8.37 5.89
N MET A 63 -6.86 -8.02 4.99
CA MET A 63 -6.53 -7.40 3.71
C MET A 63 -5.73 -6.09 3.89
N LEU A 64 -6.12 -5.27 4.86
CA LEU A 64 -5.40 -4.04 5.20
C LEU A 64 -4.02 -4.30 5.81
N GLY A 65 -3.83 -5.45 6.46
CA GLY A 65 -2.54 -5.97 6.90
C GLY A 65 -1.69 -6.62 5.79
N GLY A 66 -2.19 -6.68 4.55
CA GLY A 66 -1.52 -7.30 3.40
C GLY A 66 -1.86 -8.77 3.18
N GLU A 67 -2.80 -9.32 3.93
CA GLU A 67 -3.27 -10.70 3.78
C GLU A 67 -4.52 -10.74 2.88
N LEU A 68 -4.30 -10.97 1.59
CA LEU A 68 -5.36 -11.11 0.61
C LEU A 68 -5.92 -12.53 0.61
N SER A 69 -7.25 -12.65 0.73
CA SER A 69 -7.98 -13.90 0.51
C SER A 69 -8.97 -13.73 -0.64
N ASP A 70 -9.21 -14.78 -1.43
CA ASP A 70 -10.17 -14.74 -2.55
C ASP A 70 -11.64 -14.92 -2.10
N ASP A 71 -12.00 -14.38 -0.93
CA ASP A 71 -13.34 -14.48 -0.36
C ASP A 71 -14.36 -13.65 -1.19
N PRO A 72 -15.51 -14.22 -1.58
CA PRO A 72 -16.51 -13.50 -2.39
C PRO A 72 -17.06 -12.23 -1.72
N ALA A 73 -17.20 -12.19 -0.40
CA ALA A 73 -17.65 -11.00 0.31
C ALA A 73 -16.55 -9.93 0.36
N LEU A 74 -15.28 -10.34 0.46
CA LEU A 74 -14.15 -9.42 0.35
C LEU A 74 -14.03 -8.82 -1.06
N LYS A 75 -14.23 -9.61 -2.12
CA LYS A 75 -14.30 -9.09 -3.51
C LYS A 75 -15.40 -8.04 -3.68
N ARG A 76 -16.61 -8.34 -3.19
CA ARG A 76 -17.73 -7.37 -3.17
C ARG A 76 -17.39 -6.10 -2.41
N HIS A 77 -16.68 -6.23 -1.30
CA HIS A 77 -16.25 -5.09 -0.50
C HIS A 77 -15.28 -4.20 -1.30
N VAL A 78 -14.23 -4.78 -1.89
CA VAL A 78 -13.27 -4.06 -2.73
C VAL A 78 -13.97 -3.38 -3.91
N TYR A 79 -14.86 -4.09 -4.62
CA TYR A 79 -15.66 -3.52 -5.69
C TYR A 79 -16.45 -2.29 -5.22
N CYS A 80 -17.19 -2.41 -4.11
CA CYS A 80 -17.98 -1.31 -3.56
C CYS A 80 -17.11 -0.08 -3.22
N VAL A 81 -15.96 -0.29 -2.59
CA VAL A 81 -15.05 0.79 -2.20
C VAL A 81 -14.47 1.48 -3.43
N LEU A 82 -13.93 0.71 -4.38
CA LEU A 82 -13.36 1.27 -5.61
C LEU A 82 -14.40 2.02 -6.45
N LEU A 83 -15.65 1.55 -6.45
CA LEU A 83 -16.76 2.21 -7.13
C LEU A 83 -17.09 3.55 -6.45
N LYS A 84 -17.17 3.60 -5.11
CA LYS A 84 -17.41 4.85 -4.35
C LYS A 84 -16.27 5.86 -4.55
N CYS A 85 -15.03 5.38 -4.57
CA CYS A 85 -13.84 6.20 -4.86
C CYS A 85 -13.79 6.70 -6.32
N LYS A 86 -14.69 6.22 -7.19
CA LYS A 86 -14.70 6.46 -8.65
C LYS A 86 -13.39 6.04 -9.31
N VAL A 87 -12.79 4.95 -8.82
CA VAL A 87 -11.58 4.33 -9.40
C VAL A 87 -11.97 3.37 -10.51
N ILE A 88 -13.12 2.72 -10.38
CA ILE A 88 -13.66 1.79 -11.38
C ILE A 88 -15.05 2.21 -11.88
N SER A 89 -15.47 1.70 -13.03
CA SER A 89 -16.85 1.71 -13.51
C SER A 89 -17.69 0.59 -12.89
N LYS A 90 -19.00 0.63 -13.16
CA LYS A 90 -19.97 -0.42 -12.77
C LYS A 90 -19.67 -1.80 -13.39
N ASP A 91 -18.85 -1.88 -14.43
CA ASP A 91 -18.38 -3.13 -15.02
C ASP A 91 -17.05 -3.62 -14.40
N GLY A 92 -16.59 -2.97 -13.33
CA GLY A 92 -15.38 -3.34 -12.60
C GLY A 92 -14.09 -2.77 -13.17
N LYS A 93 -14.12 -2.15 -14.36
CA LYS A 93 -12.91 -1.69 -15.05
C LYS A 93 -12.36 -0.39 -14.50
N LEU A 94 -11.03 -0.25 -14.56
CA LEU A 94 -10.33 0.95 -14.13
C LEU A 94 -10.74 2.17 -14.98
N GLN A 95 -11.16 3.25 -14.31
CA GLN A 95 -11.45 4.55 -14.91
C GLN A 95 -10.16 5.32 -15.17
N LYS A 96 -9.35 4.84 -16.14
CA LYS A 96 -7.99 5.34 -16.46
C LYS A 96 -7.93 6.88 -16.40
N THR A 97 -8.71 7.58 -17.20
CA THR A 97 -8.68 9.06 -17.29
C THR A 97 -9.01 9.74 -15.97
N ALA A 98 -10.00 9.25 -15.23
CA ALA A 98 -10.40 9.86 -13.96
C ALA A 98 -9.34 9.66 -12.87
N VAL A 99 -8.73 8.48 -12.82
CA VAL A 99 -7.67 8.16 -11.85
C VAL A 99 -6.39 8.93 -12.19
N LEU A 100 -5.97 8.95 -13.46
CA LEU A 100 -4.79 9.69 -13.89
C LEU A 100 -4.95 11.21 -13.67
N GLY A 101 -6.13 11.77 -13.90
CA GLY A 101 -6.42 13.17 -13.58
C GLY A 101 -6.24 13.49 -12.09
N LYS A 102 -6.66 12.60 -11.18
CA LYS A 102 -6.44 12.75 -9.73
C LYS A 102 -4.97 12.57 -9.33
N MET A 103 -4.21 11.75 -10.07
CA MET A 103 -2.80 11.52 -9.81
C MET A 103 -1.91 12.66 -10.35
N ALA A 104 -2.29 13.37 -11.40
CA ALA A 104 -1.44 14.34 -12.08
C ALA A 104 -0.85 15.44 -11.17
N ALA A 105 -1.51 15.76 -10.05
CA ALA A 105 -1.03 16.73 -9.06
C ALA A 105 -0.03 16.15 -8.03
N ARG A 106 0.28 14.85 -8.07
CA ARG A 106 1.08 14.16 -7.05
C ARG A 106 2.53 13.95 -7.47
N ALA A 107 3.44 13.94 -6.49
CA ALA A 107 4.87 13.71 -6.73
C ALA A 107 5.20 12.26 -7.16
N ASP A 108 4.38 11.29 -6.76
CA ASP A 108 4.49 9.85 -7.07
C ASP A 108 3.71 9.44 -8.33
N ALA A 109 3.03 10.39 -8.98
CA ALA A 109 2.10 10.17 -10.08
C ALA A 109 2.67 9.35 -11.24
N ARG A 110 3.94 9.56 -11.58
CA ARG A 110 4.56 8.94 -12.77
C ARG A 110 4.68 7.42 -12.63
N ASN A 111 4.97 6.92 -11.44
CA ASN A 111 5.14 5.49 -11.22
C ASN A 111 3.80 4.81 -10.93
N ALA A 112 2.91 5.51 -10.22
CA ALA A 112 1.51 5.13 -10.06
C ALA A 112 0.78 4.94 -11.40
N THR A 113 0.95 5.90 -12.33
CA THR A 113 0.35 5.86 -13.68
C THR A 113 0.74 4.60 -14.45
N LYS A 114 2.03 4.25 -14.46
CA LYS A 114 2.52 3.06 -15.15
C LYS A 114 1.93 1.76 -14.61
N VAL A 115 1.79 1.67 -13.29
CA VAL A 115 1.20 0.48 -12.68
C VAL A 115 -0.29 0.40 -12.98
N LEU A 116 -1.01 1.52 -12.86
CA LEU A 116 -2.43 1.61 -13.18
C LEU A 116 -2.71 1.22 -14.64
N GLU A 117 -1.92 1.72 -15.58
CA GLU A 117 -1.99 1.33 -16.99
C GLU A 117 -1.76 -0.17 -17.18
N ALA A 118 -0.72 -0.72 -16.54
CA ALA A 118 -0.42 -2.15 -16.61
C ALA A 118 -1.49 -3.05 -15.94
N CYS A 119 -2.33 -2.50 -15.07
CA CYS A 119 -3.36 -3.22 -14.34
C CYS A 119 -4.78 -2.94 -14.83
N ALA A 120 -4.95 -2.20 -15.91
CA ALA A 120 -6.27 -1.73 -16.28
C ALA A 120 -7.08 -2.75 -17.10
N ASP A 121 -6.40 -3.65 -17.80
CA ASP A 121 -7.02 -4.59 -18.73
C ASP A 121 -7.22 -5.97 -18.06
N GLN A 122 -7.47 -5.98 -16.75
CA GLN A 122 -7.78 -7.19 -15.99
C GLN A 122 -9.17 -7.70 -16.36
N GLY A 123 -9.30 -9.02 -16.49
CA GLY A 123 -10.57 -9.71 -16.76
C GLY A 123 -11.21 -10.26 -15.49
N GLY A 124 -12.36 -10.91 -15.64
CA GLY A 124 -13.13 -11.55 -14.57
C GLY A 124 -14.48 -12.02 -15.07
N GLU A 125 -15.11 -12.95 -14.36
CA GLU A 125 -16.45 -13.45 -14.70
C GLU A 125 -17.56 -12.44 -14.33
N THR A 126 -17.33 -11.69 -13.25
CA THR A 126 -18.23 -10.66 -12.73
C THR A 126 -17.52 -9.30 -12.63
N PRO A 127 -18.26 -8.17 -12.58
CA PRO A 127 -17.67 -6.86 -12.26
C PRO A 127 -16.83 -6.86 -10.98
N GLU A 128 -17.24 -7.63 -9.98
CA GLU A 128 -16.52 -7.81 -8.72
C GLU A 128 -15.18 -8.53 -8.93
N ASP A 129 -15.14 -9.56 -9.78
CA ASP A 129 -13.91 -10.26 -10.13
C ASP A 129 -12.95 -9.37 -10.92
N VAL A 130 -13.47 -8.58 -11.87
CA VAL A 130 -12.67 -7.60 -12.62
C VAL A 130 -12.05 -6.59 -11.65
N ALA A 131 -12.86 -6.00 -10.77
CA ALA A 131 -12.38 -5.02 -9.79
C ALA A 131 -11.34 -5.62 -8.82
N TRP A 132 -11.57 -6.85 -8.37
CA TRP A 132 -10.65 -7.59 -7.53
C TRP A 132 -9.31 -7.84 -8.24
N ASN A 133 -9.32 -8.22 -9.51
CA ASN A 133 -8.11 -8.47 -10.28
C ASN A 133 -7.34 -7.18 -10.58
N VAL A 134 -8.03 -6.06 -10.86
CA VAL A 134 -7.42 -4.72 -10.95
C VAL A 134 -6.70 -4.38 -9.64
N PHE A 135 -7.38 -4.57 -8.51
CA PHE A 135 -6.83 -4.29 -7.19
C PHE A 135 -5.62 -5.18 -6.86
N ARG A 136 -5.71 -6.49 -7.07
CA ARG A 136 -4.60 -7.43 -6.87
C ARG A 136 -3.40 -7.09 -7.76
N CYS A 137 -3.62 -6.76 -9.01
CA CYS A 137 -2.52 -6.34 -9.89
C CYS A 137 -1.81 -5.09 -9.34
N GLY A 138 -2.56 -4.10 -8.86
CA GLY A 138 -2.01 -2.89 -8.24
C GLY A 138 -1.25 -3.19 -6.95
N TYR A 139 -1.77 -4.14 -6.15
CA TYR A 139 -1.14 -4.64 -4.94
C TYR A 139 0.20 -5.35 -5.24
N ASP A 140 0.20 -6.32 -6.15
CA ASP A 140 1.38 -7.11 -6.52
C ASP A 140 2.51 -6.24 -7.10
N LYS A 141 2.12 -5.18 -7.82
CA LYS A 141 3.05 -4.17 -8.36
C LYS A 141 3.44 -3.09 -7.35
N LYS A 142 2.98 -3.20 -6.10
CA LYS A 142 3.26 -2.28 -4.99
C LYS A 142 2.84 -0.85 -5.28
N ALA A 143 1.87 -0.62 -6.17
CA ALA A 143 1.25 0.69 -6.31
C ALA A 143 0.24 0.96 -5.20
N VAL A 144 -0.34 -0.11 -4.67
CA VAL A 144 -1.24 -0.09 -3.52
C VAL A 144 -0.52 -0.76 -2.36
N LEU A 145 0.58 -0.18 -1.85
CA LEU A 145 1.09 -0.65 -0.55
C LEU A 145 0.22 -0.07 0.56
N PHE A 146 -0.34 -0.96 1.38
CA PHE A 146 -1.13 -0.66 2.58
C PHE A 146 -0.31 -0.07 3.73
N GLU A 147 0.82 0.60 3.46
CA GLU A 147 1.63 1.28 4.48
C GLU A 147 0.89 2.43 5.18
N TYR A 148 -0.43 2.53 5.01
CA TYR A 148 -1.26 3.60 5.52
C TYR A 148 -2.65 3.23 6.05
N MET A 149 -2.88 1.96 6.40
CA MET A 149 -4.03 1.64 7.25
C MET A 149 -3.55 1.21 8.63
N PRO A 150 -3.42 2.14 9.60
CA PRO A 150 -3.32 1.76 10.99
C PRO A 150 -4.64 1.08 11.34
N THR A 151 -4.59 -0.24 11.50
CA THR A 151 -5.56 -0.99 12.26
C THR A 151 -5.40 -0.51 13.71
N ASN A 152 -6.31 0.38 14.10
CA ASN A 152 -6.48 0.98 15.43
C ASN A 152 -5.57 2.20 15.75
N VAL A 153 -6.26 3.32 16.03
CA VAL A 153 -5.99 4.29 17.11
C VAL A 153 -4.62 4.15 17.77
N GLY A 154 -3.64 4.99 17.42
CA GLY A 154 -2.37 5.01 18.17
C GLY A 154 -1.20 5.83 17.64
N SER A 155 -1.20 6.37 16.41
CA SER A 155 -0.02 7.05 15.85
C SER A 155 -0.24 8.47 15.31
N ASP A 156 -1.34 9.13 15.66
CA ASP A 156 -1.57 10.54 15.34
C ASP A 156 -1.13 11.51 16.47
N LEU A 157 -0.30 11.09 17.43
CA LEU A 157 0.17 11.96 18.53
C LEU A 157 1.66 12.36 18.50
N GLU A 158 2.46 11.96 17.52
CA GLU A 158 3.87 12.39 17.44
C GLU A 158 4.17 13.06 16.10
N ASN A 159 3.67 14.28 15.92
CA ASN A 159 4.39 15.40 15.29
C ASN A 159 3.45 16.56 14.96
N ASN A 160 3.08 17.31 16.01
CA ASN A 160 2.79 18.73 15.88
C ASN A 160 3.52 19.42 17.04
N SER A 161 4.85 19.42 16.96
CA SER A 161 5.71 20.22 17.83
C SER A 161 6.81 20.81 16.96
N GLU A 162 6.46 21.89 16.27
CA GLU A 162 7.28 23.10 16.10
C GLU A 162 6.37 24.27 15.76
#